data_AF-A0A645DIH7-F1
#
_entry.id   AF-A0A645DIH7-F1
#
_cell.length_a   1.000
_cell.length_b   1.000
_cell.length_c   1.000
_cell.angle_alpha   90.00
_cell.angle_beta   90.00
_cell.angle_gamma   90.00
#
_symmetry.space_group_name_H-M   'P 1'
#
loop_
_entity.id
_entity.type
_entity.pdbx_description
1 polymer ?
#
loop_
_entity_poly.entity_id
_entity_poly.type
_entity_poly.pdbx_seq_one_letter_code
_entity_poly.pdbx_strand_id
1 'polypeptide(L)'
;MPDFGNPFAGLKQKQLLTKAELIRAIRFMVAAEYEAIQLYTQLAESTDNELAIDVLKDIADEEVVHAGEFLRLLHELEPSEQRLYDEGAEEVEEMIGKQLTRHQQS
;
A
#
# COMPACT_ATOMS: atom_id res chain seq x y z
N MET A 1 -1.38 -14.75 -5.78
CA MET A 1 -2.42 -14.75 -6.83
C MET A 1 -3.57 -15.65 -6.42
N PRO A 2 -4.82 -15.25 -6.69
CA PRO A 2 -5.98 -16.07 -6.37
C PRO A 2 -5.97 -17.37 -7.18
N ASP A 3 -6.29 -18.48 -6.53
CA ASP A 3 -6.51 -19.77 -7.18
C ASP A 3 -8.00 -19.92 -7.50
N PHE A 4 -8.41 -19.40 -8.66
CA PHE A 4 -9.79 -19.46 -9.14
C PHE A 4 -10.19 -20.85 -9.67
N GLY A 5 -9.28 -21.83 -9.70
CA GLY A 5 -9.54 -23.18 -10.22
C GLY A 5 -10.30 -24.10 -9.26
N ASN A 6 -10.43 -23.71 -7.99
CA ASN A 6 -11.05 -24.54 -6.94
C ASN A 6 -12.26 -23.81 -6.31
N PRO A 7 -13.50 -24.32 -6.45
CA PRO A 7 -14.70 -23.68 -5.93
C PRO A 7 -14.73 -23.58 -4.40
N PHE A 8 -13.87 -24.33 -3.71
CA PHE A 8 -13.71 -24.29 -2.26
C PHE A 8 -12.48 -23.49 -1.80
N ALA A 9 -11.69 -22.90 -2.71
CA ALA A 9 -10.54 -22.07 -2.34
C ALA A 9 -10.94 -20.84 -1.50
N GLY A 10 -12.21 -20.40 -1.58
CA GLY A 10 -12.77 -19.32 -0.77
C GLY A 10 -13.39 -19.77 0.57
N LEU A 11 -13.32 -21.05 0.95
CA LEU A 11 -13.80 -21.46 2.27
C LEU A 11 -12.93 -20.82 3.36
N LYS A 12 -13.59 -20.18 4.34
CA LYS A 12 -12.88 -19.63 5.51
C LYS A 12 -12.18 -20.73 6.30
N GLN A 13 -11.08 -20.35 6.95
CA GLN A 13 -10.36 -21.25 7.85
C GLN A 13 -11.26 -21.74 8.99
N LYS A 14 -11.02 -22.98 9.44
CA LYS A 14 -11.77 -23.57 10.58
C LYS A 14 -11.48 -22.85 11.89
N GLN A 15 -10.31 -22.24 12.01
CA GLN A 15 -9.89 -21.44 13.15
C GLN A 15 -9.77 -19.98 12.74
N LEU A 16 -10.08 -19.07 13.68
CA LEU A 16 -9.90 -17.64 13.49
C LEU A 16 -8.42 -17.28 13.62
N LEU A 17 -8.02 -16.19 12.96
CA LEU A 17 -6.68 -15.63 13.09
C LEU A 17 -6.44 -15.14 14.52
N THR A 18 -5.22 -15.33 15.01
CA THR A 18 -4.71 -14.60 16.16
C THR A 18 -4.54 -13.12 15.81
N LYS A 19 -4.41 -12.26 16.83
CA LYS A 19 -4.13 -10.82 16.63
C LYS A 19 -2.89 -10.59 15.76
N ALA A 20 -1.80 -11.34 16.02
CA ALA A 20 -0.55 -11.20 15.28
C ALA A 20 -0.68 -11.64 13.81
N GLU A 21 -1.47 -12.67 13.53
CA GLU A 21 -1.75 -13.12 12.16
C GLU A 21 -2.65 -12.12 11.42
N LEU A 22 -3.64 -11.53 12.08
CA LEU A 22 -4.47 -10.47 11.49
C LEU A 22 -3.63 -9.25 11.12
N ILE A 23 -2.80 -8.76 12.04
CA ILE A 23 -1.89 -7.63 11.77
C ILE A 23 -0.98 -7.95 10.57
N ARG A 24 -0.40 -9.16 10.54
CA ARG A 24 0.44 -9.60 9.42
C ARG A 24 -0.34 -9.61 8.10
N ALA A 25 -1.59 -10.09 8.11
CA ALA A 25 -2.44 -10.10 6.93
C ALA A 25 -2.74 -8.67 6.44
N ILE A 26 -3.05 -7.73 7.33
CA ILE A 26 -3.28 -6.32 6.95
C ILE A 26 -2.03 -5.69 6.33
N ARG A 27 -0.82 -5.98 6.83
CA ARG A 27 0.43 -5.54 6.18
C ARG A 27 0.57 -6.07 4.76
N PHE A 28 0.15 -7.31 4.51
CA PHE A 28 0.11 -7.85 3.14
C PHE A 28 -0.95 -7.17 2.28
N MET A 29 -2.08 -6.73 2.84
CA MET A 29 -3.09 -5.98 2.07
C MET A 29 -2.55 -4.61 1.65
N VAL A 30 -1.87 -3.86 2.54
CA VAL A 30 -1.18 -2.62 2.17
C VAL A 30 -0.20 -2.84 1.01
N ALA A 31 0.60 -3.91 1.08
CA ALA A 31 1.54 -4.25 0.01
C ALA A 31 0.84 -4.62 -1.31
N ALA A 32 -0.31 -5.28 -1.24
CA ALA A 32 -1.10 -5.65 -2.41
C ALA A 32 -1.68 -4.42 -3.12
N GLU A 33 -2.13 -3.41 -2.37
CA GLU A 33 -2.61 -2.16 -2.98
C GLU A 33 -1.48 -1.43 -3.71
N TYR A 34 -0.27 -1.35 -3.11
CA TYR A 34 0.89 -0.78 -3.82
C TYR A 34 1.31 -1.58 -5.06
N GLU A 35 1.18 -2.90 -5.05
CA GLU A 35 1.38 -3.73 -6.24
C GLU A 35 0.32 -3.40 -7.31
N ALA A 36 -0.95 -3.27 -6.93
CA ALA A 36 -2.04 -2.95 -7.84
C ALA A 36 -1.85 -1.58 -8.51
N ILE A 37 -1.52 -0.53 -7.73
CA ILE A 37 -1.18 0.80 -8.23
C ILE A 37 -0.10 0.71 -9.32
N GLN A 38 0.98 0.00 -9.04
CA GLN A 38 2.10 -0.14 -9.98
C GLN A 38 1.69 -0.88 -11.26
N LEU A 39 0.93 -1.97 -11.14
CA LEU A 39 0.46 -2.76 -12.28
C LEU A 39 -0.46 -1.95 -13.21
N TYR A 40 -1.42 -1.22 -12.64
CA TYR A 40 -2.36 -0.42 -13.41
C TYR A 40 -1.69 0.78 -14.08
N THR A 41 -0.84 1.50 -13.33
CA THR A 41 -0.07 2.64 -13.86
C THR A 41 0.82 2.20 -15.01
N GLN A 42 1.58 1.11 -14.84
CA GLN A 42 2.48 0.61 -15.88
C GLN A 42 1.70 0.16 -17.13
N LEU A 43 0.55 -0.49 -16.97
CA LEU A 43 -0.29 -0.90 -18.10
C LEU A 43 -0.86 0.31 -18.84
N ALA A 44 -1.31 1.34 -18.10
CA ALA A 44 -1.80 2.59 -18.68
C ALA A 44 -0.69 3.31 -19.49
N GLU A 45 0.55 3.30 -19.01
CA GLU A 45 1.71 3.84 -19.74
C GLU A 45 2.10 3.01 -20.97
N SER A 46 1.60 1.77 -21.09
CA SER A 46 1.99 0.79 -22.11
C SER A 46 0.93 0.56 -23.18
N THR A 47 -0.11 1.39 -23.25
CA THR A 47 -1.17 1.31 -24.26
C THR A 47 -1.51 2.68 -24.84
N ASP A 48 -2.06 2.73 -26.04
CA ASP A 48 -2.57 3.94 -26.70
C ASP A 48 -4.12 4.01 -26.69
N ASN A 49 -4.80 3.04 -26.08
CA ASN A 49 -6.25 3.06 -25.94
C ASN A 49 -6.68 4.06 -24.85
N GLU A 50 -7.20 5.22 -25.26
CA GLU A 50 -7.57 6.33 -24.37
C GLU A 50 -8.53 5.90 -23.24
N LEU A 51 -9.56 5.11 -23.55
CA LEU A 51 -10.51 4.64 -22.54
C LEU A 51 -9.83 3.75 -21.50
N ALA A 52 -8.93 2.85 -21.92
CA ALA A 52 -8.21 1.98 -21.00
C ALA A 52 -7.27 2.79 -20.09
N ILE A 53 -6.60 3.82 -20.62
CA ILE A 53 -5.72 4.71 -19.84
C ILE A 53 -6.53 5.40 -18.74
N ASP A 54 -7.67 6.00 -19.09
CA ASP A 54 -8.49 6.75 -18.15
C ASP A 54 -8.99 5.84 -17.02
N VAL A 55 -9.52 4.66 -17.36
CA VAL A 55 -10.01 3.70 -16.37
C VAL A 55 -8.89 3.17 -15.48
N LEU A 56 -7.75 2.80 -16.04
CA LEU A 56 -6.64 2.24 -15.27
C LEU A 56 -6.04 3.26 -14.29
N LYS A 57 -5.98 4.53 -14.67
CA LYS A 57 -5.50 5.60 -13.78
C LYS A 57 -6.49 5.91 -12.67
N ASP A 58 -7.79 5.95 -12.99
CA ASP A 58 -8.85 6.13 -12.00
C ASP A 58 -8.81 5.01 -10.94
N ILE A 59 -8.70 3.75 -11.38
CA ILE A 59 -8.55 2.60 -10.47
C ILE A 59 -7.26 2.73 -9.65
N ALA A 60 -6.13 3.12 -10.26
CA ALA A 60 -4.87 3.29 -9.52
C ALA A 60 -4.99 4.34 -8.40
N ASP A 61 -5.71 5.44 -8.64
CA ASP A 61 -5.97 6.45 -7.61
C ASP A 61 -6.87 5.90 -6.48
N GLU A 62 -7.86 5.06 -6.79
CA GLU A 62 -8.68 4.37 -5.78
C GLU A 62 -7.85 3.44 -4.89
N GLU A 63 -6.87 2.71 -5.45
CA GLU A 63 -6.03 1.82 -4.64
C GLU A 63 -5.13 2.59 -3.64
N VAL A 64 -4.81 3.86 -3.90
CA VAL A 64 -4.13 4.73 -2.92
C VAL A 64 -5.05 5.00 -1.72
N VAL A 65 -6.35 5.18 -1.95
CA VAL A 65 -7.35 5.33 -0.89
C VAL A 65 -7.42 4.04 -0.06
N HIS A 66 -7.49 2.88 -0.71
CA HIS A 66 -7.51 1.59 -0.02
C HIS A 66 -6.24 1.35 0.82
N ALA A 67 -5.06 1.67 0.28
CA ALA A 67 -3.81 1.63 1.03
C ALA A 67 -3.89 2.49 2.30
N GLY A 68 -4.48 3.70 2.20
CA GLY A 68 -4.73 4.58 3.33
C GLY A 68 -5.68 3.99 4.38
N GLU A 69 -6.77 3.33 3.96
CA GLU A 69 -7.70 2.66 4.87
C GLU A 69 -7.02 1.53 5.65
N PHE A 70 -6.23 0.69 4.98
CA PHE A 70 -5.49 -0.39 5.64
C PHE A 70 -4.40 0.13 6.58
N LEU A 71 -3.69 1.19 6.19
CA LEU A 71 -2.72 1.84 7.08
C LEU A 71 -3.41 2.35 8.34
N ARG A 72 -4.53 3.09 8.22
CA ARG A 72 -5.30 3.56 9.38
C ARG A 72 -5.75 2.40 10.26
N LEU A 73 -6.22 1.30 9.69
CA LEU A 73 -6.58 0.11 10.46
C LEU A 73 -5.36 -0.50 11.18
N LEU A 74 -4.20 -0.54 10.54
CA LEU A 74 -2.97 -1.06 11.14
C LEU A 74 -2.55 -0.23 12.38
N HIS A 75 -2.66 1.10 12.31
CA HIS A 75 -2.43 1.98 13.46
C HIS A 75 -3.36 1.67 14.65
N GLU A 76 -4.60 1.22 14.40
CA GLU A 76 -5.52 0.80 15.46
C GLU A 76 -5.10 -0.53 16.09
N LEU A 77 -4.72 -1.49 15.24
CA LEU A 77 -4.44 -2.86 15.67
C LEU A 77 -3.08 -2.98 16.36
N GLU A 78 -2.09 -2.21 15.93
CA GLU A 78 -0.72 -2.20 16.45
C GLU A 78 -0.22 -0.78 16.75
N PRO A 79 -0.77 -0.11 17.78
CA PRO A 79 -0.42 1.27 18.11
C PRO A 79 1.03 1.45 18.54
N SER A 80 1.74 0.37 18.92
CA SER A 80 3.15 0.45 19.30
C SER A 80 4.07 0.76 18.10
N GLU A 81 3.61 0.51 16.88
CA GLU A 81 4.35 0.85 15.65
C GLU A 81 4.41 2.36 15.39
N GLN A 82 3.49 3.16 15.98
CA GLN A 82 3.44 4.61 15.74
C GLN A 82 4.76 5.31 16.00
N ARG A 83 5.44 4.97 17.10
CA ARG A 83 6.74 5.55 17.44
C ARG A 83 7.78 5.32 16.34
N LEU A 84 7.77 4.14 15.72
CA LEU A 84 8.72 3.81 14.64
C LEU A 84 8.37 4.54 13.34
N TYR A 85 7.08 4.77 13.07
CA TYR A 85 6.65 5.59 11.94
C TYR A 85 7.05 7.06 12.11
N ASP A 86 6.89 7.61 13.31
CA ASP A 86 7.28 8.98 13.62
C ASP A 86 8.81 9.14 13.51
N GLU A 87 9.59 8.19 14.05
CA GLU A 87 11.04 8.16 13.92
C GLU A 87 11.48 8.13 12.44
N GLY A 88 10.88 7.25 11.64
CA GLY A 88 11.18 7.18 10.20
C GLY A 88 10.81 8.46 9.43
N ALA A 89 9.73 9.14 9.82
CA ALA A 89 9.35 10.42 9.22
C ALA A 89 10.34 11.54 9.58
N GLU A 90 10.76 11.61 10.85
CA GLU A 90 11.79 12.56 11.31
C GLU A 90 13.12 12.38 10.57
N GLU A 91 13.55 11.13 10.35
CA GLU A 91 14.76 10.83 9.57
C GLU A 91 14.69 11.41 8.14
N VAL A 92 13.53 11.31 7.48
CA VAL A 92 13.34 11.85 6.13
C VAL A 92 13.32 13.38 6.14
N GLU A 93 12.67 14.01 7.11
CA GLU A 93 12.67 15.47 7.26
C GLU A 93 14.08 16.04 7.45
N GLU A 94 14.92 15.37 8.25
CA GLU A 94 16.33 15.75 8.37
C GLU A 94 17.07 15.67 7.03
N MET A 95 16.82 14.65 6.22
CA MET A 95 17.43 14.49 4.90
C MET A 95 16.99 15.61 3.95
N ILE A 96 15.71 15.98 3.97
CA ILE A 96 15.16 17.10 3.19
C ILE A 96 15.86 18.41 3.57
N GLY A 97 15.96 18.72 4.87
CA GLY A 97 16.63 19.93 5.36
C GLY A 97 18.10 20.00 4.93
N LYS A 98 18.82 18.87 5.00
CA LYS A 98 20.21 18.77 4.52
C LYS A 98 20.32 19.08 3.02
N GLN A 99 19.40 18.60 2.18
CA GLN A 99 19.42 18.85 0.73
C GLN A 99 19.13 20.32 0.41
N LEU A 100 18.13 20.93 1.06
CA LEU A 100 17.80 22.34 0.86
C LEU A 100 18.97 23.26 1.22
N THR A 101 19.70 22.93 2.29
CA THR A 101 20.88 23.69 2.72
C THR A 101 22.02 23.59 1.70
N ARG A 102 22.24 22.41 1.10
CA ARG A 102 23.26 22.23 0.05
C ARG A 102 22.95 23.03 -1.21
N HIS A 103 21.69 23.07 -1.64
CA HIS A 103 21.26 23.82 -2.82
C HIS A 103 21.30 25.34 -2.63
N GLN A 104 21.21 25.84 -1.39
CA GLN A 104 21.38 27.27 -1.09
C GLN A 104 22.86 27.69 -1.01
N GLN A 105 23.79 26.73 -0.93
CA GLN A 105 25.24 26.96 -0.86
C GLN A 105 25.95 26.73 -2.22
N SER A 106 25.24 26.26 -3.25
CA SER A 106 25.72 26.03 -4.62
C SER A 106 25.25 27.13 -5.57
#